data_AF-A0AAW7M6T7-F1
#
_entry.id   AF-A0AAW7M6T7-F1
#
_cell.length_a   1.000
_cell.length_b   1.000
_cell.length_c   1.000
_cell.angle_alpha   90.00
_cell.angle_beta   90.00
_cell.angle_gamma   90.00
#
_symmetry.space_group_name_H-M   'P 1'
#
loop_
_entity.id
_entity.type
_entity.pdbx_description
1 polymer ?
#
loop_
_entity_poly.entity_id
_entity_poly.type
_entity_poly.pdbx_seq_one_letter_code
_entity_poly.pdbx_strand_id
1 'polypeptide(L)'
;MSKNKIKNSITGYGLVFKRVMKDTDISIEAKALYSYLSAYAGSSETAFPGVDLICHELNISDKRFKKYRKQLEDNGYLSVDRERTNNGFSKNIYTIEHNPVSGNFVPVQNFPGRIVPGQNDPTTINSITNNNNTNNNKTINTSASDVAREKFDEWWSLYDKKMDKKKAFSLFKSALKKHDFETIMKGTKKYLNTISNKQYQKYPKTFLSQESYLNDYDKENMQGTNQLQRMKYDESYWD
;
A
#
# COMPACT_ATOMS: atom_id res chain seq x y z
N MET A 1 31.33 -19.12 -46.95
CA MET A 1 30.43 -18.36 -46.06
C MET A 1 30.02 -19.25 -44.89
N SER A 2 30.65 -19.05 -43.72
CA SER A 2 30.31 -19.82 -42.51
C SER A 2 29.00 -19.28 -41.92
N LYS A 3 27.98 -20.12 -41.81
CA LYS A 3 26.75 -19.80 -41.07
C LYS A 3 27.12 -19.78 -39.59
N ASN A 4 27.22 -18.59 -39.00
CA ASN A 4 27.31 -18.41 -37.55
C ASN A 4 26.06 -19.01 -36.90
N LYS A 5 26.15 -20.27 -36.48
CA LYS A 5 25.13 -20.94 -35.69
C LYS A 5 25.31 -20.43 -34.26
N ILE A 6 24.56 -19.39 -33.90
CA ILE A 6 24.46 -18.94 -32.51
C ILE A 6 24.02 -20.14 -31.68
N LYS A 7 24.94 -20.73 -30.91
CA LYS A 7 24.61 -21.69 -29.86
C LYS A 7 24.02 -20.86 -28.73
N ASN A 8 22.71 -20.67 -28.76
CA ASN A 8 22.02 -20.06 -27.63
C ASN A 8 22.08 -21.07 -26.50
N SER A 9 23.00 -20.92 -25.55
CA SER A 9 22.90 -21.62 -24.27
C SER A 9 21.74 -20.98 -23.52
N ILE A 10 20.51 -21.30 -23.93
CA ILE A 10 19.29 -20.90 -23.24
C ILE A 10 19.27 -21.69 -21.94
N THR A 11 19.94 -21.15 -20.93
CA THR A 11 19.81 -21.59 -19.54
C THR A 11 19.00 -20.52 -18.82
N GLY A 12 17.77 -20.86 -18.41
CA GLY A 12 16.89 -19.97 -17.65
C GLY A 12 15.88 -19.19 -18.51
N TYR A 13 14.79 -19.86 -18.91
CA TYR A 13 13.60 -19.20 -19.45
C TYR A 13 12.42 -19.36 -18.48
N GLY A 14 11.57 -18.32 -18.40
CA GLY A 14 10.33 -18.33 -17.64
C GLY A 14 9.12 -18.26 -18.55
N LEU A 15 8.04 -18.97 -18.21
CA LEU A 15 6.77 -18.84 -18.90
C LEU A 15 6.03 -17.61 -18.38
N VAL A 16 5.85 -16.60 -19.23
CA VAL A 16 5.12 -15.38 -18.88
C VAL A 16 3.76 -15.35 -19.55
N PHE A 17 2.71 -15.14 -18.77
CA PHE A 17 1.34 -15.17 -19.27
C PHE A 17 0.99 -13.91 -20.05
N LYS A 18 0.54 -14.12 -21.30
CA LYS A 18 0.15 -13.04 -22.22
C LYS A 18 -0.96 -12.14 -21.65
N ARG A 19 -1.83 -12.68 -20.79
CA ARG A 19 -2.89 -11.90 -20.13
C ARG A 19 -2.29 -10.76 -19.29
N VAL A 20 -1.34 -11.07 -18.39
CA VAL A 20 -0.68 -10.07 -17.55
C VAL A 20 0.05 -9.02 -18.41
N MET A 21 0.70 -9.46 -19.49
CA MET A 21 1.41 -8.54 -20.38
C MET A 21 0.46 -7.61 -21.16
N LYS A 22 -0.74 -8.10 -21.50
CA LYS A 22 -1.78 -7.33 -22.19
C LYS A 22 -2.64 -6.46 -21.28
N ASP A 23 -2.67 -6.74 -19.99
CA ASP A 23 -3.46 -5.97 -19.04
C ASP A 23 -2.95 -4.53 -18.95
N THR A 24 -3.79 -3.56 -19.26
CA THR A 24 -3.45 -2.13 -19.26
C THR A 24 -3.49 -1.51 -17.87
N ASP A 25 -4.11 -2.18 -16.90
CA ASP A 25 -4.23 -1.71 -15.51
C ASP A 25 -2.99 -2.09 -14.66
N ILE A 26 -2.12 -2.93 -15.21
CA ILE A 26 -0.85 -3.31 -14.61
C ILE A 26 0.29 -2.44 -15.14
N SER A 27 1.04 -1.84 -14.21
CA SER A 27 2.21 -1.04 -14.55
C SER A 27 3.32 -1.89 -15.19
N ILE A 28 4.15 -1.26 -16.02
CA ILE A 28 5.29 -1.93 -16.65
C ILE A 28 6.24 -2.58 -15.63
N GLU A 29 6.39 -1.97 -14.46
CA GLU A 29 7.27 -2.47 -13.39
C GLU A 29 6.67 -3.66 -12.65
N ALA A 30 5.35 -3.69 -12.48
CA ALA A 30 4.65 -4.88 -12.00
C ALA A 30 4.73 -6.03 -13.01
N LYS A 31 4.63 -5.75 -14.32
CA LYS A 31 4.87 -6.76 -15.37
C LYS A 31 6.29 -7.31 -15.33
N ALA A 32 7.28 -6.46 -15.11
CA ALA A 32 8.68 -6.88 -14.97
C ALA A 32 8.88 -7.79 -13.74
N LEU A 33 8.32 -7.40 -12.59
CA LEU A 33 8.38 -8.22 -11.37
C LEU A 33 7.67 -9.57 -11.55
N TYR A 34 6.49 -9.59 -12.16
CA TYR A 34 5.78 -10.82 -12.47
C TYR A 34 6.62 -11.73 -13.37
N SER A 35 7.18 -11.17 -14.45
CA SER A 35 8.02 -11.92 -15.39
C SER A 35 9.29 -12.49 -14.74
N TYR A 36 9.91 -11.71 -13.85
CA TYR A 36 11.05 -12.15 -13.06
C TYR A 36 10.67 -13.34 -12.18
N LEU A 37 9.58 -13.25 -11.42
CA LEU A 37 9.11 -14.36 -10.59
C LEU A 37 8.75 -15.60 -11.44
N SER A 38 8.16 -15.41 -12.62
CA SER A 38 7.90 -16.50 -13.58
C SER A 38 9.17 -17.21 -14.06
N ALA A 39 10.27 -16.47 -14.23
CA ALA A 39 11.56 -17.07 -14.56
C ALA A 39 12.13 -17.92 -13.41
N TYR A 40 11.92 -17.50 -12.16
CA TYR A 40 12.32 -18.28 -10.98
C TYR A 40 11.42 -19.49 -10.72
N ALA A 41 10.13 -19.38 -11.00
CA ALA A 41 9.19 -20.49 -10.83
C ALA A 41 9.39 -21.60 -11.89
N GLY A 42 9.81 -21.23 -13.09
CA GLY A 42 10.08 -22.18 -14.18
C GLY A 42 8.81 -22.92 -14.60
N SER A 43 8.82 -24.25 -14.44
CA SER A 43 7.65 -25.11 -14.69
C SER A 43 6.70 -25.23 -13.50
N SER A 44 7.08 -24.67 -12.33
CA SER A 44 6.22 -24.62 -11.16
C SER A 44 5.44 -23.30 -11.10
N GLU A 45 4.43 -23.24 -10.25
CA GLU A 45 3.66 -22.02 -10.00
C GLU A 45 4.24 -21.17 -8.87
N THR A 46 5.31 -21.64 -8.20
CA THR A 46 5.87 -20.96 -7.01
C THR A 46 7.31 -20.55 -7.19
N ALA A 47 7.67 -19.39 -6.66
CA ALA A 47 9.02 -18.88 -6.59
C ALA A 47 9.33 -18.42 -5.16
N PHE A 48 10.60 -18.51 -4.76
CA PHE A 48 11.04 -18.07 -3.42
C PHE A 48 12.35 -17.25 -3.41
N PRO A 49 12.61 -16.35 -4.39
CA PRO A 49 13.74 -15.43 -4.29
C PRO A 49 13.57 -14.46 -3.11
N GLY A 50 14.67 -14.14 -2.43
CA GLY A 50 14.67 -13.16 -1.34
C GLY A 50 14.33 -11.75 -1.83
N VAL A 51 13.72 -10.92 -0.98
CA VAL A 51 13.37 -9.53 -1.34
C VAL A 51 14.61 -8.73 -1.76
N ASP A 52 15.72 -8.90 -1.03
CA ASP A 52 16.98 -8.22 -1.35
C ASP A 52 17.55 -8.65 -2.70
N LEU A 53 17.43 -9.94 -3.06
CA LEU A 53 17.84 -10.47 -4.36
C LEU A 53 17.00 -9.85 -5.50
N ILE A 54 15.68 -9.86 -5.34
CA ILE A 54 14.75 -9.26 -6.31
C ILE A 54 15.09 -7.76 -6.50
N CYS A 55 15.27 -7.04 -5.40
CA CYS A 55 15.56 -5.60 -5.44
C CYS A 55 16.91 -5.31 -6.12
N HIS A 56 17.93 -6.12 -5.81
CA HIS A 56 19.25 -6.02 -6.42
C HIS A 56 19.20 -6.27 -7.93
N GLU A 57 18.60 -7.38 -8.38
CA GLU A 57 18.63 -7.78 -9.79
C GLU A 57 17.69 -6.98 -10.67
N LEU A 58 16.52 -6.58 -10.16
CA LEU A 58 15.62 -5.67 -10.88
C LEU A 58 16.07 -4.20 -10.75
N ASN A 59 17.08 -3.91 -9.93
CA ASN A 59 17.56 -2.57 -9.63
C ASN A 59 16.44 -1.62 -9.18
N ILE A 60 15.66 -2.06 -8.19
CA ILE A 60 14.56 -1.31 -7.60
C ILE A 60 14.69 -1.24 -6.09
N SER A 61 14.19 -0.15 -5.49
CA SER A 61 14.14 -0.04 -4.04
C SER A 61 13.09 -0.98 -3.44
N ASP A 62 13.30 -1.40 -2.19
CA ASP A 62 12.34 -2.19 -1.40
C ASP A 62 10.92 -1.58 -1.42
N LYS A 63 10.83 -0.25 -1.32
CA LYS A 63 9.56 0.48 -1.41
C LYS A 63 8.88 0.30 -2.77
N ARG A 64 9.66 0.32 -3.86
CA ARG A 64 9.19 0.15 -5.23
C ARG A 64 8.76 -1.30 -5.49
N PHE A 65 9.55 -2.26 -5.02
CA PHE A 65 9.17 -3.68 -4.99
C PHE A 65 7.84 -3.89 -4.26
N LYS A 66 7.71 -3.41 -3.01
CA LYS A 66 6.47 -3.54 -2.21
C LYS A 66 5.25 -2.94 -2.91
N LYS A 67 5.41 -1.79 -3.55
CA LYS A 67 4.34 -1.15 -4.33
C LYS A 67 3.84 -2.05 -5.46
N TYR A 68 4.75 -2.61 -6.26
CA TYR A 68 4.37 -3.41 -7.43
C TYR A 68 3.98 -4.84 -7.11
N ARG A 69 4.58 -5.45 -6.09
CA ARG A 69 4.08 -6.70 -5.49
C ARG A 69 2.62 -6.54 -5.08
N LYS A 70 2.28 -5.45 -4.36
CA LYS A 70 0.91 -5.19 -3.91
C LYS A 70 -0.05 -4.96 -5.07
N GLN A 71 0.39 -4.29 -6.15
CA GLN A 71 -0.41 -4.15 -7.37
C GLN A 71 -0.74 -5.50 -7.99
N LEU A 72 0.22 -6.43 -8.05
CA LEU A 72 -0.03 -7.79 -8.56
C LEU A 72 -0.99 -8.58 -7.66
N GLU A 73 -0.84 -8.49 -6.34
CA GLU A 73 -1.77 -9.09 -5.36
C GLU A 73 -3.20 -8.54 -5.54
N ASP A 74 -3.35 -7.22 -5.68
CA ASP A 74 -4.66 -6.57 -5.80
C ASP A 74 -5.40 -6.93 -7.10
N ASN A 75 -4.66 -7.26 -8.15
CA ASN A 75 -5.22 -7.70 -9.42
C ASN A 75 -5.31 -9.23 -9.53
N GLY A 76 -4.99 -9.95 -8.43
CA GLY A 76 -5.08 -11.40 -8.35
C GLY A 76 -4.04 -12.16 -9.17
N TYR A 77 -2.97 -11.50 -9.64
CA TYR A 77 -1.90 -12.13 -10.41
C TYR A 77 -0.82 -12.77 -9.55
N LEU A 78 -0.79 -12.48 -8.26
CA LEU A 78 0.26 -12.94 -7.36
C LEU A 78 -0.32 -13.16 -5.95
N SER A 79 -0.09 -14.35 -5.39
CA SER A 79 -0.34 -14.66 -3.98
C SER A 79 0.99 -14.77 -3.26
N VAL A 80 1.09 -14.35 -2.01
CA VAL A 80 2.36 -14.39 -1.27
C VAL A 80 2.18 -14.84 0.16
N ASP A 81 2.80 -15.97 0.46
CA ASP A 81 2.81 -16.57 1.80
C ASP A 81 4.17 -16.40 2.47
N ARG A 82 4.16 -16.36 3.81
CA ARG A 82 5.38 -16.28 4.62
C ARG A 82 5.57 -17.58 5.36
N GLU A 83 6.61 -18.32 5.00
CA GLU A 83 7.01 -19.51 5.73
C GLU A 83 8.10 -19.17 6.75
N ARG A 84 7.87 -19.56 8.00
CA ARG A 84 8.86 -19.44 9.07
C ARG A 84 9.62 -20.76 9.15
N THR A 85 10.94 -20.67 8.99
CA THR A 85 11.84 -21.81 9.14
C THR A 85 12.10 -22.08 10.63
N ASN A 86 12.45 -23.32 10.95
CA ASN A 86 12.80 -23.74 12.32
C ASN A 86 13.95 -22.92 12.91
N ASN A 87 14.79 -22.32 12.05
CA ASN A 87 15.94 -21.50 12.44
C ASN A 87 15.58 -20.02 12.66
N GLY A 88 14.29 -19.68 12.78
CA GLY A 88 13.82 -18.32 13.06
C GLY A 88 13.78 -17.36 11.87
N PHE A 89 14.37 -17.73 10.73
CA PHE A 89 14.28 -16.97 9.48
C PHE A 89 12.91 -17.17 8.81
N SER A 90 12.41 -16.16 8.10
CA SER A 90 11.22 -16.29 7.26
C SER A 90 11.56 -16.07 5.80
N LYS A 91 11.00 -16.90 4.91
CA LYS A 91 11.07 -16.69 3.46
C LYS A 91 9.67 -16.36 2.93
N ASN A 92 9.62 -15.61 1.84
CA ASN A 92 8.39 -15.40 1.11
C ASN A 92 8.27 -16.47 0.02
N ILE A 93 7.08 -17.04 -0.13
CA ILE A 93 6.71 -17.90 -1.25
C ILE A 93 5.74 -17.11 -2.10
N TYR A 94 6.10 -16.91 -3.36
CA TYR A 94 5.32 -16.20 -4.36
C TYR A 94 4.63 -17.23 -5.25
N THR A 95 3.31 -17.26 -5.24
CA THR A 95 2.50 -18.12 -6.10
C THR A 95 1.96 -17.30 -7.27
N ILE A 96 2.24 -17.74 -8.48
CA ILE A 96 1.91 -17.07 -9.73
C ILE A 96 0.52 -17.53 -10.17
N GLU A 97 -0.44 -16.62 -10.15
CA GLU A 97 -1.82 -16.94 -10.49
C GLU A 97 -2.06 -16.76 -11.99
N HIS A 98 -2.61 -17.79 -12.62
CA HIS A 98 -2.83 -17.83 -14.08
C HIS A 98 -4.23 -17.39 -14.50
N ASN A 99 -5.18 -17.45 -13.57
CA ASN A 99 -6.55 -17.01 -13.79
C ASN A 99 -7.04 -16.25 -12.55
N PRO A 100 -6.74 -14.93 -12.44
CA PRO A 100 -7.15 -14.14 -11.28
C PRO A 100 -8.66 -14.18 -11.16
N VAL A 101 -9.18 -14.78 -10.10
CA VAL A 101 -10.54 -14.48 -9.67
C VAL A 101 -10.45 -13.09 -9.07
N SER A 102 -10.84 -12.07 -9.82
CA SER A 102 -10.97 -10.72 -9.27
C SER A 102 -11.80 -10.84 -8.00
N GLY A 103 -11.26 -10.40 -6.85
CA GLY A 103 -11.93 -10.43 -5.54
C GLY A 103 -13.18 -9.55 -5.43
N ASN A 104 -13.83 -9.26 -6.55
CA ASN A 104 -15.22 -8.84 -6.60
C ASN A 104 -16.06 -10.09 -6.36
N PHE A 105 -16.68 -10.18 -5.18
CA PHE A 105 -17.80 -11.07 -4.96
C PHE A 105 -18.87 -10.75 -6.01
N VAL A 106 -18.86 -11.47 -7.13
CA VAL A 106 -20.02 -11.52 -8.01
C VAL A 106 -21.02 -12.42 -7.28
N PRO A 107 -22.23 -11.94 -6.94
CA PRO A 107 -23.30 -12.84 -6.56
C PRO A 107 -23.44 -13.83 -7.73
N VAL A 108 -23.34 -15.14 -7.43
CA VAL A 108 -23.66 -16.16 -8.41
C VAL A 108 -25.13 -15.95 -8.79
N GLN A 109 -25.35 -15.33 -9.94
CA GLN A 109 -26.68 -15.30 -10.55
C GLN A 109 -26.91 -16.70 -11.10
N ASN A 110 -27.73 -17.48 -10.40
CA ASN A 110 -28.20 -18.78 -10.84
C ASN A 110 -28.77 -18.67 -12.26
N PHE A 111 -27.99 -19.07 -13.26
CA PHE A 111 -28.53 -19.42 -14.57
C PHE A 111 -28.96 -20.88 -14.54
N PRO A 112 -30.20 -21.21 -14.95
CA PRO A 112 -30.68 -22.57 -14.93
C PRO A 112 -30.01 -23.40 -16.03
N GLY A 113 -29.26 -24.43 -15.59
CA GLY A 113 -29.21 -25.75 -16.20
C GLY A 113 -28.54 -25.91 -17.58
N ARG A 114 -27.28 -26.35 -17.58
CA ARG A 114 -26.80 -27.34 -18.55
C ARG A 114 -25.91 -28.36 -17.84
N ILE A 115 -26.46 -29.55 -17.63
CA ILE A 115 -25.80 -30.68 -16.99
C ILE A 115 -24.77 -31.25 -17.99
N VAL A 116 -23.50 -31.30 -17.59
CA VAL A 116 -22.49 -32.16 -18.22
C VAL A 116 -21.87 -32.98 -17.09
N PRO A 117 -21.95 -34.33 -17.12
CA PRO A 117 -21.51 -35.18 -16.03
C PRO A 117 -20.01 -35.45 -16.09
N GLY A 118 -19.31 -35.44 -14.95
CA GLY A 118 -17.95 -36.00 -14.89
C GLY A 118 -17.09 -35.62 -13.68
N GLN A 119 -17.23 -36.42 -12.62
CA GLN A 119 -16.27 -36.75 -11.57
C GLN A 119 -15.97 -35.75 -10.44
N ASN A 120 -16.44 -36.19 -9.27
CA ASN A 120 -16.25 -35.66 -7.93
C ASN A 120 -14.92 -36.16 -7.34
N ASP A 121 -14.31 -35.39 -6.45
CA ASP A 121 -14.01 -35.85 -5.08
C ASP A 121 -13.69 -34.65 -4.15
N PRO A 122 -13.89 -34.81 -2.82
CA PRO A 122 -14.59 -33.81 -2.01
C PRO A 122 -13.65 -32.94 -1.16
N THR A 123 -13.95 -31.64 -1.04
CA THR A 123 -13.52 -30.86 0.12
C THR A 123 -14.72 -30.42 0.93
N THR A 124 -14.76 -30.94 2.15
CA THR A 124 -15.71 -30.71 3.23
C THR A 124 -15.81 -29.23 3.59
N ILE A 125 -16.97 -28.63 3.33
CA ILE A 125 -17.36 -27.31 3.86
C ILE A 125 -18.41 -27.56 4.94
N ASN A 126 -18.06 -27.29 6.19
CA ASN A 126 -18.93 -27.05 7.34
C ASN A 126 -18.05 -26.25 8.33
N SER A 127 -18.38 -25.07 8.85
CA SER A 127 -19.68 -24.53 9.20
C SER A 127 -19.69 -23.00 9.04
N ILE A 128 -20.79 -22.53 8.45
CA ILE A 128 -21.21 -21.13 8.44
C ILE A 128 -21.91 -20.87 9.77
N THR A 129 -21.43 -19.92 10.55
CA THR A 129 -22.28 -19.15 11.48
C THR A 129 -22.42 -17.76 10.89
N ASN A 130 -23.51 -17.58 10.12
CA ASN A 130 -24.00 -16.28 9.71
C ASN A 130 -24.51 -15.54 10.94
N ASN A 131 -24.01 -14.34 11.18
CA ASN A 131 -24.84 -13.32 11.79
C ASN A 131 -24.46 -11.94 11.25
N ASN A 132 -25.07 -11.58 10.12
CA ASN A 132 -25.24 -10.17 9.77
C ASN A 132 -26.55 -9.72 10.42
N ASN A 133 -26.45 -8.79 11.35
CA ASN A 133 -27.58 -7.93 11.67
C ASN A 133 -27.07 -6.50 11.78
N THR A 134 -27.32 -5.71 10.73
CA THR A 134 -27.28 -4.25 10.82
C THR A 134 -28.59 -3.81 11.44
N ASN A 135 -28.54 -3.20 12.62
CA ASN A 135 -29.52 -2.18 12.98
C ASN A 135 -28.94 -1.24 14.03
N ASN A 136 -29.15 0.05 13.76
CA ASN A 136 -28.86 1.16 14.65
C ASN A 136 -29.51 0.92 16.01
N ASN A 137 -28.71 0.84 17.07
CA ASN A 137 -29.11 1.42 18.34
C ASN A 137 -27.92 1.74 19.23
N LYS A 138 -28.06 2.89 19.88
CA LYS A 138 -27.16 3.50 20.85
C LYS A 138 -26.97 2.53 22.02
N THR A 139 -25.80 1.90 22.11
CA THR A 139 -25.35 1.18 23.31
C THR A 139 -23.95 1.63 23.66
N ILE A 140 -23.87 2.33 24.79
CA ILE A 140 -22.66 2.85 25.43
C ILE A 140 -21.90 1.65 25.99
N ASN A 141 -21.06 1.06 25.15
CA ASN A 141 -19.95 0.23 25.57
C ASN A 141 -18.71 0.94 25.04
N THR A 142 -18.19 1.92 25.77
CA THR A 142 -17.02 2.71 25.36
C THR A 142 -15.79 1.82 25.38
N SER A 143 -15.56 1.09 24.28
CA SER A 143 -14.28 0.44 24.06
C SER A 143 -13.23 1.52 23.83
N ALA A 144 -12.00 1.33 24.32
CA ALA A 144 -10.90 2.27 24.09
C ALA A 144 -10.67 2.55 22.58
N SER A 145 -11.14 1.65 21.71
CA SER A 145 -11.09 1.81 20.25
C SER A 145 -12.12 2.80 19.71
N ASP A 146 -13.30 2.89 20.32
CA ASP A 146 -14.37 3.81 19.93
C ASP A 146 -14.03 5.23 20.33
N VAL A 147 -13.50 5.42 21.56
CA VAL A 147 -13.04 6.72 22.05
C VAL A 147 -11.91 7.29 21.17
N ALA A 148 -10.98 6.45 20.72
CA ALA A 148 -9.91 6.87 19.82
C ALA A 148 -10.42 7.26 18.43
N ARG A 149 -11.52 6.63 17.98
CA ARG A 149 -12.15 6.93 16.70
C ARG A 149 -12.91 8.26 16.75
N GLU A 150 -13.66 8.52 17.81
CA GLU A 150 -14.35 9.79 18.02
C GLU A 150 -13.36 10.96 18.08
N LYS A 151 -12.31 10.83 18.89
CA LYS A 151 -11.22 11.83 18.97
C LYS A 151 -10.53 12.07 17.63
N PHE A 152 -10.37 11.00 16.84
CA PHE A 152 -9.79 11.14 15.50
C PHE A 152 -10.73 11.86 14.55
N ASP A 153 -12.03 11.55 14.55
CA ASP A 153 -13.00 12.21 13.67
C ASP A 153 -13.12 13.71 14.03
N GLU A 154 -13.05 14.06 15.32
CA GLU A 154 -12.95 15.45 15.78
C GLU A 154 -11.69 16.13 15.22
N TRP A 155 -10.52 15.53 15.40
CA TRP A 155 -9.26 16.06 14.86
C TRP A 155 -9.25 16.15 13.32
N TRP A 156 -9.82 15.15 12.65
CA TRP A 156 -9.90 15.06 11.20
C TRP A 156 -10.79 16.15 10.58
N SER A 157 -11.79 16.62 11.33
CA SER A 157 -12.69 17.68 10.90
C SER A 157 -11.98 19.04 10.74
N LEU A 158 -10.89 19.28 11.48
CA LEU A 158 -10.11 20.52 11.39
C LEU A 158 -9.33 20.67 10.07
N TYR A 159 -9.03 19.55 9.39
CA TYR A 159 -8.16 19.54 8.23
C TYR A 159 -8.93 19.67 6.91
N ASP A 160 -8.51 20.61 6.07
CA ASP A 160 -9.05 20.77 4.71
C ASP A 160 -8.45 19.79 3.70
N LYS A 161 -7.21 19.34 3.91
CA LYS A 161 -6.51 18.34 3.07
C LYS A 161 -6.79 16.91 3.56
N LYS A 162 -7.99 16.40 3.29
CA LYS A 162 -8.44 15.06 3.71
C LYS A 162 -7.86 13.92 2.86
N MET A 163 -6.56 13.64 3.03
CA MET A 163 -5.83 12.58 2.30
C MET A 163 -5.33 11.47 3.22
N ASP A 164 -5.37 10.23 2.73
CA ASP A 164 -4.84 9.04 3.42
C ASP A 164 -5.47 8.80 4.82
N LYS A 165 -6.81 8.96 4.98
CA LYS A 165 -7.52 8.87 6.28
C LYS A 165 -7.12 7.65 7.12
N LYS A 166 -7.00 6.46 6.50
CA LYS A 166 -6.59 5.22 7.19
C LYS A 166 -5.18 5.31 7.79
N LYS A 167 -4.21 5.88 7.05
CA LYS A 167 -2.83 6.05 7.53
C LYS A 167 -2.76 7.14 8.60
N ALA A 168 -3.47 8.25 8.40
CA ALA A 168 -3.57 9.31 9.39
C ALA A 168 -4.16 8.79 10.71
N PHE A 169 -5.21 7.95 10.65
CA PHE A 169 -5.78 7.33 11.85
C PHE A 169 -4.77 6.45 12.60
N SER A 170 -4.00 5.63 11.87
CA SER A 170 -2.95 4.82 12.49
C SER A 170 -1.89 5.66 13.18
N LEU A 171 -1.46 6.76 12.55
CA LEU A 171 -0.48 7.69 13.13
C LEU A 171 -1.07 8.46 14.32
N PHE A 172 -2.35 8.84 14.25
CA PHE A 172 -3.04 9.53 15.33
C PHE A 172 -3.15 8.64 16.58
N LYS A 173 -3.47 7.35 16.40
CA LYS A 173 -3.40 6.37 17.50
C LYS A 173 -2.00 6.27 18.10
N SER A 174 -0.96 6.32 17.28
CA SER A 174 0.42 6.36 17.79
C SER A 174 0.73 7.65 18.55
N ALA A 175 0.22 8.80 18.09
CA ALA A 175 0.38 10.07 18.77
C ALA A 175 -0.34 10.08 20.14
N LEU A 176 -1.56 9.54 20.23
CA LEU A 176 -2.31 9.39 21.49
C LEU A 176 -1.62 8.46 22.52
N LYS A 177 -0.70 7.60 22.09
CA LYS A 177 0.12 6.80 23.01
C LYS A 177 1.28 7.59 23.62
N LYS A 178 1.67 8.69 22.98
CA LYS A 178 2.83 9.51 23.37
C LYS A 178 2.43 10.81 24.06
N HIS A 179 1.34 11.42 23.60
CA HIS A 179 0.85 12.71 24.08
C HIS A 179 -0.66 12.66 24.30
N ASP A 180 -1.14 13.54 25.17
CA ASP A 180 -2.55 13.77 25.41
C ASP A 180 -3.25 14.36 24.17
N PHE A 181 -4.54 14.04 24.07
CA PHE A 181 -5.36 14.51 22.96
C PHE A 181 -5.42 16.04 22.88
N GLU A 182 -5.43 16.72 24.02
CA GLU A 182 -5.52 18.18 24.10
C GLU A 182 -4.26 18.84 23.52
N THR A 183 -3.06 18.35 23.85
CA THR A 183 -1.80 18.81 23.23
C THR A 183 -1.82 18.68 21.71
N ILE A 184 -2.24 17.52 21.19
CA ILE A 184 -2.30 17.29 19.73
C ILE A 184 -3.29 18.28 19.09
N MET A 185 -4.44 18.49 19.72
CA MET A 185 -5.49 19.35 19.19
C MET A 185 -5.11 20.83 19.24
N LYS A 186 -4.49 21.28 20.33
CA LYS A 186 -3.98 22.64 20.51
C LYS A 186 -2.87 22.95 19.49
N GLY A 187 -1.90 22.06 19.34
CA GLY A 187 -0.83 22.17 18.34
C GLY A 187 -1.36 22.20 16.91
N THR A 188 -2.38 21.38 16.62
CA THR A 188 -3.05 21.37 15.31
C THR A 188 -3.75 22.70 15.03
N LYS A 189 -4.53 23.24 15.98
CA LYS A 189 -5.20 24.53 15.82
C LYS A 189 -4.20 25.67 15.64
N LYS A 190 -3.13 25.70 16.46
CA LYS A 190 -2.03 26.66 16.30
C LYS A 190 -1.43 26.60 14.89
N TYR A 191 -1.08 25.40 14.42
CA TYR A 191 -0.56 25.19 13.08
C TYR A 191 -1.51 25.68 11.98
N LEU A 192 -2.78 25.28 12.03
CA LEU A 192 -3.78 25.65 11.02
C LEU A 192 -3.99 27.16 10.94
N ASN A 193 -3.93 27.87 12.07
CA ASN A 193 -4.00 29.33 12.11
C ASN A 193 -2.81 30.02 11.42
N THR A 194 -1.67 29.35 11.25
CA THR A 194 -0.52 29.92 10.52
C THR A 194 -0.67 29.82 9.01
N ILE A 195 -1.60 29.01 8.50
CA ILE A 195 -1.69 28.68 7.08
C ILE A 195 -2.68 29.61 6.40
N SER A 196 -2.18 30.50 5.54
CA SER A 196 -3.02 31.36 4.69
C SER A 196 -3.47 30.66 3.40
N ASN A 197 -2.60 29.85 2.80
CA ASN A 197 -2.88 29.15 1.55
C ASN A 197 -2.82 27.63 1.76
N LYS A 198 -3.93 26.96 1.41
CA LYS A 198 -4.11 25.50 1.50
C LYS A 198 -2.97 24.73 0.85
N GLN A 199 -2.34 25.22 -0.22
CA GLN A 199 -1.25 24.49 -0.88
C GLN A 199 -0.07 24.21 0.06
N TYR A 200 0.21 25.09 1.01
CA TYR A 200 1.29 24.96 2.00
C TYR A 200 0.88 24.19 3.26
N GLN A 201 -0.40 23.82 3.39
CA GLN A 201 -0.85 22.93 4.47
C GLN A 201 -0.21 21.55 4.32
N LYS A 202 0.51 21.09 5.33
CA LYS A 202 1.05 19.72 5.43
C LYS A 202 -0.11 18.74 5.38
N TYR A 203 0.11 17.59 4.73
CA TYR A 203 -0.87 16.51 4.78
C TYR A 203 -1.01 15.99 6.22
N PRO A 204 -2.21 15.59 6.66
CA PRO A 204 -2.46 15.08 8.01
C PRO A 204 -1.47 13.99 8.45
N LYS A 205 -1.15 13.05 7.55
CA LYS A 205 -0.16 11.99 7.80
C LYS A 205 1.24 12.56 8.09
N THR A 206 1.67 13.57 7.32
CA THR A 206 3.01 14.16 7.44
C THR A 206 3.11 14.96 8.74
N PHE A 207 2.06 15.71 9.05
CA PHE A 207 1.96 16.48 10.29
C PHE A 207 2.04 15.58 11.53
N LEU A 208 1.28 14.48 11.57
CA LEU A 208 1.32 13.52 12.68
C LEU A 208 2.65 12.75 12.73
N SER A 209 3.18 12.32 11.58
CA SER A 209 4.43 11.54 11.55
C SER A 209 5.65 12.32 12.01
N GLN A 210 5.66 13.63 11.78
CA GLN A 210 6.74 14.53 12.19
C GLN A 210 6.48 15.13 13.58
N GLU A 211 5.43 14.69 14.27
CA GLU A 211 5.00 15.23 15.57
C GLU A 211 4.89 16.76 15.54
N SER A 212 4.51 17.31 14.38
CA SER A 212 4.52 18.75 14.11
C SER A 212 3.54 19.51 15.00
N TYR A 213 2.63 18.84 15.72
CA TYR A 213 1.78 19.45 16.74
C TYR A 213 2.56 19.92 17.99
N LEU A 214 3.81 19.50 18.18
CA LEU A 214 4.68 19.99 19.25
C LEU A 214 5.50 21.22 18.85
N ASN A 215 5.51 21.58 17.57
CA ASN A 215 6.27 22.74 17.12
C ASN A 215 5.67 24.02 17.69
N ASP A 216 6.55 24.99 17.92
CA ASP A 216 6.11 26.33 18.25
C ASP A 216 5.62 27.03 16.97
N TYR A 217 4.39 27.53 17.03
CA TYR A 217 3.73 28.24 15.93
C TYR A 217 3.28 29.63 16.39
N ASP A 218 3.95 30.17 17.41
CA ASP A 218 3.76 31.55 17.80
C ASP A 218 4.02 32.46 16.59
N LYS A 219 3.25 33.56 16.50
CA LYS A 219 3.08 34.40 15.30
C LYS A 219 4.35 35.11 14.80
N GLU A 220 5.54 34.75 15.27
CA GLU A 220 6.79 35.31 14.82
C GLU A 220 7.47 34.43 13.76
N ASN A 221 7.64 35.03 12.59
CA ASN A 221 8.45 34.59 11.45
C ASN A 221 7.91 33.48 10.53
N MET A 222 6.79 33.77 9.88
CA MET A 222 6.70 33.47 8.44
C MET A 222 7.39 34.56 7.62
N GLN A 223 8.72 34.56 7.66
CA GLN A 223 9.53 34.98 6.52
C GLN A 223 10.66 33.98 6.35
N GLY A 224 10.29 32.77 5.89
CA GLY A 224 11.18 32.05 4.99
C GLY A 224 11.28 32.90 3.74
N THR A 225 12.19 33.88 3.75
CA THR A 225 12.52 34.68 2.59
C THR A 225 12.84 33.69 1.48
N ASN A 226 11.97 33.67 0.47
CA ASN A 226 12.29 33.06 -0.81
C ASN A 226 13.69 33.58 -1.17
N GLN A 227 14.69 32.72 -1.36
CA GLN A 227 16.05 33.16 -1.73
C GLN A 227 15.99 34.19 -2.89
N LEU A 228 15.02 34.01 -3.78
CA LEU A 228 14.66 34.90 -4.88
C LEU A 228 14.25 36.33 -4.45
N GLN A 229 13.53 36.49 -3.34
CA GLN A 229 13.20 37.82 -2.81
C GLN A 229 14.41 38.48 -2.16
N ARG A 230 15.27 37.69 -1.50
CA ARG A 230 16.49 38.19 -0.85
C ARG A 230 17.52 38.67 -1.88
N MET A 231 17.64 37.95 -3.00
CA MET A 231 18.46 38.33 -4.17
C MET A 231 17.96 39.58 -4.90
N LYS A 232 16.69 39.98 -4.72
CA LYS A 232 16.12 41.16 -5.40
C LYS A 232 16.53 42.48 -4.75
N TYR A 233 17.01 42.45 -3.50
CA TYR A 233 17.35 43.64 -2.71
C TYR A 233 18.79 43.61 -2.17
N ASP A 234 19.58 42.58 -2.49
CA ASP A 234 20.98 42.46 -2.10
C ASP A 234 21.87 42.83 -3.30
N GLU A 235 22.43 44.03 -3.28
CA GLU A 235 23.28 44.58 -4.36
C GLU A 235 24.58 43.78 -4.56
N SER A 236 25.04 43.03 -3.55
CA SER A 236 26.25 42.18 -3.64
C SER A 236 26.14 41.00 -4.62
N TYR A 237 24.93 40.71 -5.12
CA TYR A 237 24.70 39.69 -6.15
C TYR A 237 24.76 40.22 -7.58
N TRP A 238 24.76 41.54 -7.77
CA TRP A 238 24.74 42.20 -9.07
C TRP A 238 26.03 42.97 -9.40
N ASP A 239 26.99 42.99 -8.47
CA ASP A 239 28.34 43.56 -8.63
C ASP A 239 29.36 42.52 -9.13
#